data_AF-A0A540V5H4-F1
#
_entry.id   AF-A0A540V5H4-F1
#
_cell.length_a   1.000
_cell.length_b   1.000
_cell.length_c   1.000
_cell.angle_alpha   90.00
_cell.angle_beta   90.00
_cell.angle_gamma   90.00
#
_symmetry.space_group_name_H-M   'P 1'
#
loop_
_entity.id
_entity.type
_entity.pdbx_description
1 polymer ?
#
loop_
_entity_poly.entity_id
_entity_poly.type
_entity_poly.pdbx_seq_one_letter_code
_entity_poly.pdbx_strand_id
1 'polypeptide(L)'
;MKMLGSIIGIVSAVASVVFWGIFSFDNPYSRPDSETVGNLFVAAVIPAAFVVVGQFIKPKWFMFVVFLLSLPLGIYFLMMPGIFRGFSAASLGYLISFLLLLADQRKAG
;
A
#
# COMPACT_ATOMS: atom_id res chain seq x y z
N MET A 1 -7.44 -14.88 -12.61
CA MET A 1 -7.40 -13.54 -11.94
C MET A 1 -6.24 -13.44 -10.95
N LYS A 2 -5.69 -14.57 -10.48
CA LYS A 2 -4.54 -14.64 -9.58
C LYS A 2 -3.35 -13.75 -9.97
N MET A 3 -2.83 -13.92 -11.18
CA MET A 3 -1.65 -13.18 -11.67
C MET A 3 -1.89 -11.66 -11.68
N LEU A 4 -3.05 -11.22 -12.15
CA LEU A 4 -3.43 -9.81 -12.16
C LEU A 4 -3.49 -9.23 -10.74
N GLY A 5 -4.13 -9.94 -9.80
CA GLY A 5 -4.17 -9.53 -8.39
C GLY A 5 -2.76 -9.39 -7.79
N SER A 6 -1.90 -10.38 -8.00
CA SER A 6 -0.49 -10.31 -7.57
C SER A 6 0.26 -9.11 -8.15
N ILE A 7 0.14 -8.86 -9.46
CA ILE A 7 0.81 -7.72 -10.12
C ILE A 7 0.33 -6.40 -9.51
N ILE A 8 -0.99 -6.22 -9.35
CA ILE A 8 -1.56 -5.01 -8.75
C ILE A 8 -1.03 -4.82 -7.33
N GLY A 9 -0.98 -5.90 -6.53
CA GLY A 9 -0.43 -5.85 -5.18
C GLY A 9 1.05 -5.46 -5.12
N ILE A 10 1.89 -5.98 -6.03
CA ILE A 10 3.30 -5.60 -6.14
C ILE A 10 3.43 -4.13 -6.55
N VAL A 11 2.69 -3.69 -7.57
CA VAL A 11 2.73 -2.30 -8.04
C VAL A 11 2.31 -1.34 -6.93
N SER A 12 1.26 -1.68 -6.17
CA SER A 12 0.86 -0.94 -4.98
C SER A 12 1.96 -0.88 -3.92
N ALA A 13 2.63 -2.00 -3.64
CA ALA A 13 3.75 -2.06 -2.71
C ALA A 13 4.90 -1.13 -3.12
N VAL A 14 5.31 -1.20 -4.39
CA VAL A 14 6.35 -0.32 -4.94
C VAL A 14 5.90 1.14 -4.86
N ALA A 15 4.66 1.46 -5.26
CA ALA A 15 4.13 2.81 -5.19
C ALA A 15 4.10 3.35 -3.76
N SER A 16 3.70 2.57 -2.75
CA SER A 16 3.73 2.97 -1.34
C SER A 16 5.14 3.34 -0.87
N VAL A 17 6.16 2.57 -1.28
CA VAL A 17 7.57 2.86 -0.94
C VAL A 17 8.05 4.12 -1.65
N VAL A 18 7.69 4.32 -2.92
CA VAL A 18 8.02 5.56 -3.66
C VAL A 18 7.37 6.78 -3.00
N PHE A 19 6.09 6.70 -2.64
CA PHE A 19 5.40 7.78 -1.93
C PHE A 19 6.03 8.07 -0.57
N TRP A 20 6.45 7.04 0.18
CA TRP A 20 7.21 7.24 1.41
C TRP A 20 8.49 8.04 1.14
N GLY A 21 9.26 7.71 0.10
CA GLY A 21 10.46 8.44 -0.27
C GLY A 21 10.17 9.90 -0.62
N ILE A 22 9.12 10.15 -1.41
CA ILE A 22 8.69 11.51 -1.76
C ILE A 22 8.29 12.29 -0.49
N PHE A 23 7.42 11.72 0.35
CA PHE A 23 6.96 12.41 1.57
C PHE A 23 8.07 12.64 2.59
N SER A 24 9.12 11.83 2.56
CA SER A 24 10.23 11.91 3.52
C SER A 24 11.37 12.83 3.07
N PHE A 25 11.67 12.87 1.76
CA PHE A 25 12.88 13.51 1.24
C PHE A 25 12.63 14.59 0.19
N ASP A 26 11.49 14.53 -0.51
CA ASP A 26 11.15 15.44 -1.61
C ASP A 26 9.73 16.01 -1.43
N ASN A 27 9.35 16.29 -0.18
CA ASN A 27 8.03 16.80 0.14
C ASN A 27 7.92 18.27 -0.29
N PRO A 28 7.02 18.62 -1.23
CA PRO A 28 6.95 19.98 -1.78
C PRO A 28 6.27 20.98 -0.83
N TYR A 29 5.70 20.51 0.29
CA TYR A 29 4.93 21.34 1.22
C TYR A 29 5.71 21.67 2.49
N SER A 30 6.49 20.73 3.02
CA SER A 30 7.28 20.93 4.23
C SER A 30 8.41 19.91 4.33
N ARG A 31 9.47 20.25 5.08
CA ARG A 31 10.51 19.28 5.43
C ARG A 31 10.07 18.53 6.70
N PRO A 32 9.84 17.22 6.63
CA PRO A 32 9.47 16.44 7.81
C PRO A 32 10.67 16.32 8.76
N ASP A 33 10.39 16.22 10.06
CA ASP A 33 11.39 15.85 11.06
C ASP A 33 11.67 14.34 11.03
N SER A 34 12.71 13.91 11.76
CA SER A 34 13.12 12.51 11.81
C SER A 34 12.05 11.58 12.39
N GLU A 35 11.23 12.08 13.31
CA GLU A 35 10.14 11.31 13.90
C GLU A 35 9.05 11.03 12.87
N THR A 36 8.64 12.04 12.10
CA THR A 36 7.66 11.92 11.02
C THR A 36 8.16 10.95 9.94
N VAL A 37 9.43 11.04 9.54
CA VAL A 37 10.03 10.11 8.57
C VAL A 37 9.98 8.66 9.09
N GLY A 38 10.32 8.45 10.37
CA GLY A 38 10.26 7.16 11.02
C GLY A 38 8.82 6.60 11.10
N ASN A 39 7.86 7.43 11.47
CA ASN A 39 6.45 7.04 11.54
C ASN A 39 5.90 6.65 10.15
N LEU A 40 6.24 7.41 9.11
CA LEU A 40 5.85 7.08 7.73
C LEU A 40 6.53 5.80 7.25
N PHE A 41 7.76 5.52 7.66
CA PHE A 41 8.43 4.26 7.32
C PHE A 41 7.67 3.05 7.89
N VAL A 42 7.28 3.12 9.17
CA VAL A 42 6.48 2.06 9.81
C VAL A 42 5.11 1.94 9.17
N ALA A 43 4.46 3.06 8.83
CA ALA A 43 3.10 3.05 8.30
C ALA A 43 3.00 2.71 6.80
N ALA A 44 4.04 2.92 5.99
CA ALA A 44 4.00 2.72 4.54
C ALA A 44 4.96 1.62 4.05
N VAL A 45 6.19 1.59 4.54
CA VAL A 45 7.24 0.67 4.04
C VAL A 45 7.09 -0.71 4.65
N ILE A 46 6.87 -0.81 5.96
CA ILE A 46 6.67 -2.11 6.62
C ILE A 46 5.50 -2.88 6.00
N PRO A 47 4.29 -2.29 5.82
CA PRO A 47 3.19 -2.98 5.15
C PRO A 47 3.50 -3.37 3.70
N ALA A 48 4.19 -2.50 2.94
CA ALA A 48 4.63 -2.83 1.58
C ALA A 48 5.62 -4.02 1.56
N ALA A 49 6.54 -4.12 2.52
CA ALA A 49 7.44 -5.25 2.67
C ALA A 49 6.68 -6.55 3.00
N PHE A 50 5.66 -6.47 3.87
CA PHE A 50 4.76 -7.59 4.16
C PHE A 50 4.02 -8.07 2.90
N VAL A 51 3.68 -7.16 1.98
CA VAL A 51 3.14 -7.56 0.69
C VAL A 51 4.15 -8.40 -0.05
N VAL A 52 5.39 -7.94 -0.27
CA VAL A 52 6.41 -8.69 -1.03
C VAL A 52 6.67 -10.09 -0.47
N VAL A 53 6.75 -10.24 0.86
CA VAL A 53 6.96 -11.56 1.49
C VAL A 53 5.68 -12.40 1.47
N GLY A 54 4.53 -11.79 1.76
CA GLY A 54 3.25 -12.47 1.93
C GLY A 54 2.67 -13.09 0.66
N GLN A 55 3.13 -12.65 -0.51
CA GLN A 55 2.64 -13.15 -1.82
C GLN A 55 2.92 -14.63 -2.01
N PHE A 56 4.00 -15.13 -1.41
CA PHE A 56 4.44 -16.52 -1.55
C PHE A 56 3.71 -17.48 -0.59
N ILE A 57 3.00 -16.97 0.42
CA ILE A 57 2.40 -17.80 1.49
C ILE A 57 0.86 -17.79 1.41
N LYS A 58 0.23 -16.65 1.70
CA LYS A 58 -1.23 -16.48 1.70
C LYS A 58 -1.61 -15.14 1.07
N PRO A 59 -1.40 -14.98 -0.25
CA PRO A 59 -1.41 -13.68 -0.92
C PRO A 59 -2.69 -12.88 -0.64
N LYS A 60 -3.88 -13.51 -0.61
CA LYS A 60 -5.14 -12.80 -0.35
C LYS A 60 -5.15 -12.09 1.02
N TRP A 61 -4.84 -12.81 2.09
CA TRP A 61 -5.03 -12.29 3.44
C TRP A 61 -3.98 -11.22 3.77
N PHE A 62 -2.76 -11.35 3.25
CA PHE A 62 -1.73 -10.33 3.39
C PHE A 62 -2.11 -9.02 2.72
N MET A 63 -2.71 -9.06 1.51
CA MET A 63 -3.19 -7.85 0.84
C MET A 63 -4.27 -7.13 1.66
N PHE A 64 -5.19 -7.88 2.26
CA PHE A 64 -6.22 -7.29 3.11
C PHE A 64 -5.66 -6.69 4.40
N VAL A 65 -4.76 -7.39 5.09
CA VAL A 65 -4.10 -6.87 6.29
C VAL A 65 -3.32 -5.60 5.97
N VAL A 66 -2.56 -5.58 4.87
CA VAL A 66 -1.78 -4.41 4.48
C VAL A 66 -2.67 -3.25 4.09
N PHE A 67 -3.80 -3.49 3.43
CA PHE A 67 -4.82 -2.47 3.21
C PHE A 67 -5.30 -1.86 4.52
N LEU A 68 -5.68 -2.68 5.51
CA LEU A 68 -6.14 -2.19 6.81
C LEU A 68 -5.07 -1.38 7.54
N LEU A 69 -3.81 -1.81 7.51
CA LEU A 69 -2.69 -1.07 8.09
C LEU A 69 -2.46 0.27 7.37
N SER A 70 -2.65 0.31 6.06
CA SER A 70 -2.47 1.51 5.23
C SER A 70 -3.71 2.42 5.21
N LEU A 71 -4.85 1.96 5.72
CA LEU A 71 -6.14 2.65 5.61
C LEU A 71 -6.18 3.98 6.37
N PRO A 72 -5.73 4.08 7.65
CA PRO A 72 -5.74 5.35 8.37
C PRO A 72 -4.92 6.42 7.64
N LEU A 73 -3.71 6.06 7.20
CA LEU A 73 -2.83 6.95 6.44
C LEU A 73 -3.40 7.27 5.05
N GLY A 74 -4.01 6.30 4.38
CA GLY A 74 -4.67 6.47 3.10
C GLY A 74 -5.84 7.44 3.15
N ILE A 75 -6.66 7.39 4.21
CA ILE A 75 -7.76 8.35 4.43
C ILE A 75 -7.20 9.73 4.73
N TYR A 76 -6.19 9.82 5.62
CA TYR A 76 -5.53 11.09 5.94
C TYR A 76 -4.99 11.78 4.69
N PHE A 77 -4.25 11.06 3.85
CA PHE A 77 -3.68 11.62 2.61
C PHE A 77 -4.70 11.88 1.51
N LEU A 78 -5.87 11.23 1.53
CA LEU A 78 -6.94 11.54 0.59
C LEU A 78 -7.49 12.96 0.83
N MET A 79 -7.51 13.39 2.08
CA MET A 79 -7.95 14.73 2.49
C MET A 79 -6.89 15.81 2.22
N MET A 80 -5.65 15.41 1.93
CA MET A 80 -4.56 16.32 1.61
C MET A 80 -4.56 16.70 0.12
N PRO A 81 -4.03 17.88 -0.26
CA PRO A 81 -3.92 18.30 -1.64
C PRO A 81 -2.77 17.60 -2.38
N GLY A 82 -2.85 17.59 -3.71
CA GLY A 82 -1.75 17.20 -4.60
C GLY A 82 -1.31 15.74 -4.48
N ILE A 83 0.00 15.53 -4.40
CA ILE A 83 0.64 14.21 -4.55
C ILE A 83 0.28 13.22 -3.44
N PHE A 84 -0.16 13.71 -2.27
CA PHE A 84 -0.60 12.87 -1.15
C PHE A 84 -1.75 11.93 -1.54
N ARG A 85 -2.71 12.38 -2.35
CA ARG A 85 -3.85 11.56 -2.81
C ARG A 85 -3.41 10.32 -3.59
N GLY A 86 -2.23 10.36 -4.20
CA GLY A 86 -1.66 9.23 -4.91
C GLY A 86 -1.39 8.03 -3.98
N PHE A 87 -1.03 8.27 -2.72
CA PHE A 87 -0.88 7.20 -1.73
C PHE A 87 -2.21 6.49 -1.44
N SER A 88 -3.31 7.24 -1.39
CA SER A 88 -4.65 6.66 -1.23
C SER A 88 -5.00 5.70 -2.37
N ALA A 89 -4.65 6.07 -3.62
CA ALA A 89 -4.81 5.18 -4.77
C ALA A 89 -3.93 3.92 -4.67
N ALA A 90 -2.68 4.06 -4.22
CA ALA A 90 -1.79 2.92 -3.99
C ALA A 90 -2.38 1.96 -2.92
N SER A 91 -2.91 2.51 -1.82
CA SER A 91 -3.56 1.76 -0.75
C SER A 91 -4.81 1.01 -1.25
N LEU A 92 -5.65 1.65 -2.07
CA LEU A 92 -6.81 1.00 -2.70
C LEU A 92 -6.40 -0.16 -3.61
N GLY A 93 -5.23 -0.09 -4.25
CA GLY A 93 -4.72 -1.20 -5.05
C GLY A 93 -4.49 -2.49 -4.24
N TYR A 94 -4.16 -2.40 -2.95
CA TYR A 94 -4.11 -3.59 -2.07
C TYR A 94 -5.50 -4.22 -1.90
N LEU A 95 -6.54 -3.40 -1.73
CA LEU A 95 -7.92 -3.88 -1.64
C LEU A 95 -8.38 -4.52 -2.96
N ILE A 96 -8.10 -3.89 -4.10
CA ILE A 96 -8.41 -4.42 -5.42
C ILE A 96 -7.70 -5.76 -5.64
N SER A 97 -6.41 -5.84 -5.30
CA SER A 97 -5.63 -7.09 -5.34
C SER A 97 -6.28 -8.18 -4.49
N PHE A 98 -6.66 -7.87 -3.25
CA PHE A 98 -7.37 -8.80 -2.36
C PHE A 98 -8.66 -9.32 -2.99
N LEU A 99 -9.51 -8.44 -3.52
CA LEU A 99 -10.79 -8.82 -4.13
C LEU A 99 -10.59 -9.72 -5.36
N LEU A 100 -9.60 -9.44 -6.20
CA LEU A 100 -9.27 -10.28 -7.36
C LEU A 100 -8.77 -11.67 -6.96
N LEU A 101 -7.92 -11.74 -5.94
CA LEU A 101 -7.43 -13.00 -5.39
C LEU A 101 -8.56 -13.79 -4.71
N LEU A 102 -9.49 -13.11 -4.03
CA LEU A 102 -10.66 -13.74 -3.42
C LEU A 102 -11.61 -14.31 -4.48
N ALA A 103 -11.88 -13.55 -5.54
CA ALA A 103 -12.74 -13.99 -6.63
C ALA A 103 -12.12 -15.16 -7.43
N ASP A 104 -10.79 -15.22 -7.54
CA ASP A 104 -10.08 -16.34 -8.16
C ASP A 104 -10.25 -17.63 -7.37
N GLN A 105 -10.11 -17.56 -6.03
CA GLN A 105 -10.27 -18.71 -5.14
C GLN A 105 -11.69 -19.28 -5.16
N ARG A 106 -12.71 -18.42 -5.25
CA ARG A 106 -14.12 -18.84 -5.36
C ARG A 106 -14.46 -19.58 -6.67
N LYS A 107 -13.64 -19.44 -7.72
CA LYS A 107 -13.83 -20.17 -8.98
C LYS A 107 -13.17 -21.55 -8.98
N ALA A 108 -12.26 -21.81 -8.04
CA ALA A 108 -11.44 -23.00 -7.99
C ALA A 108 -11.94 -24.06 -6.99
N GLY A 109 -12.93 -23.74 -6.15
CA GLY A 109 -13.63 -24.66 -5.25
C GLY A 109 -15.10 -24.71 -5.58
#